data_AF-A0A4Y9R7F9-F1
#
_entry.id   AF-A0A4Y9R7F9-F1
#
_cell.length_a   1.000
_cell.length_b   1.000
_cell.length_c   1.000
_cell.angle_alpha   90.00
_cell.angle_beta   90.00
_cell.angle_gamma   90.00
#
_symmetry.space_group_name_H-M   'P 1'
#
loop_
_entity.id
_entity.type
_entity.pdbx_description
1 polymer ?
#
loop_
_entity_poly.entity_id
_entity_poly.type
_entity_poly.pdbx_seq_one_letter_code
_entity_poly.pdbx_strand_id
1 'polypeptide(L)'
;MTDADPDLTNLPRFLEHLEQRDAVAAWFARRLVDAGGTVRVFWGPQQMDVWELRVQRGQMIVRFGVERGYSDGVMIARADAHASWNDLRPMRLAVLAWARANGIPLRLSDPEDLDVDLTSVGIVALDWVGAGHDTEVERVWRAWHEYRQQVDLLQGRTRGRPDGSDLAAVKAAGIAALEAAARSVT
;
A
#
# COMPACT_ATOMS: atom_id res chain seq x y z
N MET A 1 0.91 15.12 23.70
CA MET A 1 1.66 15.98 22.76
C MET A 1 0.62 16.84 22.10
N THR A 2 0.72 18.16 22.18
CA THR A 2 -0.24 19.08 21.55
C THR A 2 -0.25 18.83 20.04
N ASP A 3 -1.42 18.51 19.49
CA ASP A 3 -1.70 18.44 18.05
C ASP A 3 -1.46 19.83 17.45
N ALA A 4 -0.21 20.17 17.19
CA ALA A 4 0.12 21.26 16.31
C ALA A 4 -0.24 20.80 14.89
N ASP A 5 -1.02 21.61 14.17
CA ASP A 5 -1.32 21.34 12.77
C ASP A 5 -0.02 21.15 11.97
N PRO A 6 0.07 20.17 11.07
CA PRO A 6 1.27 19.94 10.27
C PRO A 6 1.61 21.17 9.42
N ASP A 7 2.90 21.54 9.35
CA ASP A 7 3.38 22.61 8.46
C ASP A 7 3.38 22.14 7.01
N LEU A 8 2.37 22.56 6.24
CA LEU A 8 2.18 22.16 4.84
C LEU A 8 2.97 23.00 3.83
N THR A 9 3.85 23.91 4.26
CA THR A 9 4.60 24.81 3.37
C THR A 9 5.35 24.05 2.26
N ASN A 10 5.90 22.87 2.58
CA ASN A 10 6.65 22.02 1.63
C ASN A 10 5.79 20.99 0.88
N LEU A 11 4.46 20.93 1.09
CA LEU A 11 3.61 19.91 0.50
C LEU A 11 3.68 19.90 -1.05
N PRO A 12 3.62 21.05 -1.77
CA PRO A 12 3.74 21.05 -3.23
C PRO A 12 5.05 20.43 -3.72
N ARG A 13 6.17 20.78 -3.05
CA ARG A 13 7.50 20.23 -3.34
C ARG A 13 7.56 18.72 -3.09
N PHE A 14 6.97 18.24 -2.00
CA PHE A 14 6.88 16.80 -1.75
C PHE A 14 6.11 16.07 -2.85
N LEU A 15 4.96 16.61 -3.28
CA LEU A 15 4.14 15.97 -4.31
C LEU A 15 4.84 15.90 -5.67
N GLU A 16 5.55 16.96 -6.08
CA GLU A 16 6.40 16.95 -7.28
C GLU A 16 7.54 15.95 -7.15
N HIS A 17 8.16 15.87 -5.97
CA HIS A 17 9.26 14.95 -5.70
C HIS A 17 8.82 13.48 -5.69
N LEU A 18 7.64 13.20 -5.15
CA LEU A 18 7.01 11.88 -5.19
C LEU A 18 6.64 11.51 -6.63
N GLU A 19 6.11 12.45 -7.42
CA GLU A 19 5.67 12.22 -8.80
C GLU A 19 6.80 11.73 -9.71
N GLN A 20 8.02 12.24 -9.51
CA GLN A 20 9.22 11.78 -10.23
C GLN A 20 9.59 10.32 -9.96
N ARG A 21 9.12 9.74 -8.84
CA ARG A 21 9.44 8.39 -8.38
C ARG A 21 8.27 7.42 -8.53
N ASP A 22 7.07 7.93 -8.29
CA ASP A 22 5.81 7.19 -8.28
C ASP A 22 4.66 8.16 -8.58
N ALA A 23 4.44 8.37 -9.88
CA ALA A 23 3.39 9.25 -10.38
C ALA A 23 1.98 8.83 -9.90
N VAL A 24 1.75 7.54 -9.69
CA VAL A 24 0.47 7.01 -9.20
C VAL A 24 0.26 7.37 -7.74
N ALA A 25 1.28 7.20 -6.88
CA ALA A 25 1.20 7.62 -5.49
C ALA A 25 1.03 9.14 -5.36
N ALA A 26 1.75 9.94 -6.15
CA ALA A 26 1.59 11.39 -6.16
C ALA A 26 0.20 11.83 -6.61
N TRP A 27 -0.34 11.21 -7.67
CA TRP A 27 -1.71 11.45 -8.12
C TRP A 27 -2.71 11.14 -7.01
N PHE A 28 -2.55 10.00 -6.33
CA PHE A 28 -3.47 9.58 -5.27
C PHE A 28 -3.40 10.49 -4.04
N ALA A 29 -2.20 10.94 -3.66
CA ALA A 29 -2.00 11.92 -2.60
C ALA A 29 -2.70 13.25 -2.91
N ARG A 30 -2.49 13.80 -4.12
CA ARG A 30 -3.19 15.01 -4.60
C ARG A 30 -4.70 14.82 -4.51
N ARG A 31 -5.21 13.70 -5.03
CA ARG A 31 -6.65 13.41 -5.07
C ARG A 31 -7.28 13.34 -3.68
N LEU A 32 -6.58 12.76 -2.70
CA LEU A 32 -7.06 12.71 -1.31
C LEU A 32 -7.10 14.08 -0.65
N VAL A 33 -6.06 14.90 -0.85
CA VAL A 33 -6.01 16.27 -0.31
C VAL A 33 -7.10 17.14 -0.95
N ASP A 34 -7.22 17.11 -2.29
CA ASP A 34 -8.23 17.87 -3.03
C ASP A 34 -9.66 17.46 -2.67
N ALA A 35 -9.87 16.20 -2.27
CA ALA A 35 -11.16 15.68 -1.81
C ALA A 35 -11.45 15.99 -0.31
N GLY A 36 -10.65 16.85 0.34
CA GLY A 36 -10.85 17.27 1.73
C GLY A 36 -10.28 16.31 2.77
N GLY A 37 -9.37 15.41 2.38
CA GLY A 37 -8.63 14.58 3.33
C GLY A 37 -7.81 15.43 4.30
N THR A 38 -7.82 15.07 5.58
CA THR A 38 -7.11 15.81 6.62
C THR A 38 -5.66 15.34 6.69
N VAL A 39 -4.70 16.22 6.43
CA VAL A 39 -3.28 15.90 6.65
C VAL A 39 -3.04 15.79 8.17
N ARG A 40 -2.59 14.62 8.63
CA ARG A 40 -2.32 14.33 10.04
C ARG A 40 -0.84 14.38 10.39
N VAL A 41 -0.01 13.94 9.46
CA VAL A 41 1.45 13.95 9.60
C VAL A 41 2.00 14.44 8.28
N PHE A 42 2.88 15.43 8.36
CA PHE A 42 3.69 15.82 7.22
C PHE A 42 5.03 16.34 7.71
N TRP A 43 6.12 15.76 7.20
CA TRP A 43 7.47 16.20 7.49
C TRP A 43 8.42 15.78 6.37
N GLY A 44 9.54 16.49 6.25
CA GLY A 44 10.54 16.32 5.21
C GLY A 44 10.87 17.64 4.51
N PRO A 45 11.99 17.73 3.76
CA PRO A 45 13.00 16.68 3.62
C PRO A 45 13.85 16.54 4.88
N GLN A 46 14.17 15.31 5.27
CA GLN A 46 15.23 15.02 6.24
C GLN A 46 16.50 14.48 5.56
N GLN A 47 17.51 14.13 6.35
CA GLN A 47 18.74 13.49 5.85
C GLN A 47 18.40 12.29 4.96
N MET A 48 19.18 12.09 3.90
CA MET A 48 18.99 10.99 2.94
C MET A 48 17.67 10.99 2.18
N ASP A 49 17.07 12.16 1.93
CA ASP A 49 15.86 12.28 1.11
C ASP A 49 14.65 11.54 1.70
N VAL A 50 14.44 11.71 3.01
CA VAL A 50 13.32 11.09 3.73
C VAL A 50 12.17 12.08 3.88
N TRP A 51 10.98 11.64 3.46
CA TRP A 51 9.72 12.39 3.51
C TRP A 51 8.58 11.48 3.96
N GLU A 52 7.61 12.07 4.67
CA GLU A 52 6.39 11.37 5.02
C GLU A 52 5.17 12.30 4.95
N LEU A 53 4.10 11.78 4.35
CA LEU A 53 2.77 12.37 4.34
C LEU A 53 1.76 11.32 4.79
N ARG A 54 0.93 11.64 5.78
CA ARG A 54 -0.23 10.84 6.18
C ARG A 54 -1.50 11.67 6.06
N VAL A 55 -2.42 11.21 5.22
CA VAL A 55 -3.72 11.84 4.99
C VAL A 55 -4.81 10.95 5.55
N GLN A 56 -5.63 11.48 6.45
CA GLN A 56 -6.81 10.79 6.95
C GLN A 56 -8.02 11.06 6.05
N ARG A 57 -8.75 9.99 5.72
CA ARG A 57 -10.06 10.03 5.08
C ARG A 57 -11.00 9.11 5.83
N GLY A 58 -12.04 9.69 6.43
CA GLY A 58 -12.96 8.94 7.30
C GLY A 58 -12.20 8.24 8.42
N GLN A 59 -12.32 6.91 8.46
CA GLN A 59 -11.68 6.06 9.46
C GLN A 59 -10.32 5.48 9.02
N MET A 60 -9.81 5.90 7.85
CA MET A 60 -8.57 5.40 7.28
C MET A 60 -7.50 6.48 7.25
N ILE A 61 -6.24 6.08 7.48
CA ILE A 61 -5.04 6.86 7.19
C ILE A 61 -4.39 6.26 5.95
N VAL A 62 -4.01 7.12 5.01
CA VAL A 62 -3.20 6.79 3.84
C VAL A 62 -1.83 7.42 4.01
N ARG A 63 -0.78 6.61 3.94
CA ARG A 63 0.62 7.04 4.04
C ARG A 63 1.28 7.02 2.66
N PHE A 64 2.03 8.08 2.41
CA PHE A 64 2.96 8.24 1.30
C PHE A 64 4.33 8.54 1.88
N GLY A 65 5.36 7.83 1.42
CA GLY A 65 6.72 8.00 1.91
C GLY A 65 7.73 7.99 0.78
N VAL A 66 8.81 8.72 0.97
CA VAL A 66 10.02 8.59 0.17
C VAL A 66 11.16 8.33 1.15
N GLU A 67 11.94 7.29 0.91
CA GLU A 67 13.17 7.00 1.64
C GLU A 67 14.31 6.75 0.65
N ARG A 68 15.44 7.47 0.82
CA ARG A 68 16.67 7.26 0.05
C ARG A 68 16.45 7.30 -1.47
N GLY A 69 15.52 8.13 -1.91
CA GLY A 69 15.16 8.30 -3.31
C GLY A 69 14.12 7.31 -3.85
N TYR A 70 13.61 6.37 -3.04
CA TYR A 70 12.58 5.41 -3.44
C TYR A 70 11.22 5.76 -2.83
N SER A 71 10.15 5.53 -3.59
CA SER A 71 8.78 5.57 -3.06
C SER A 71 8.53 4.32 -2.21
N ASP A 72 7.91 4.49 -1.04
CA ASP A 72 7.42 3.37 -0.22
C ASP A 72 6.11 2.78 -0.78
N GLY A 73 5.60 3.34 -1.87
CA GLY A 73 4.25 3.09 -2.37
C GLY A 73 3.17 3.73 -1.51
N VAL A 74 1.92 3.32 -1.75
CA VAL A 74 0.76 3.79 -1.00
C VAL A 74 0.39 2.76 0.06
N MET A 75 0.45 3.16 1.32
CA MET A 75 0.11 2.30 2.46
C MET A 75 -1.16 2.81 3.15
N ILE A 76 -1.94 1.92 3.74
CA ILE A 76 -3.16 2.25 4.49
C ILE A 76 -3.15 1.61 5.87
N ALA A 77 -3.82 2.27 6.81
CA ALA A 77 -4.13 1.73 8.13
C ALA A 77 -5.43 2.37 8.66
N ARG A 78 -5.98 1.77 9.71
CA ARG A 78 -7.05 2.39 10.51
C ARG A 78 -6.53 3.65 11.21
N ALA A 79 -7.37 4.68 11.32
CA ALA A 79 -6.98 5.95 11.92
C ALA A 79 -6.78 5.91 13.45
N ASP A 80 -7.34 4.91 14.11
CA ASP A 80 -7.28 4.69 15.57
C ASP A 80 -6.13 3.77 16.01
N ALA A 81 -5.60 2.94 15.09
CA ALA A 81 -4.34 2.26 15.31
C ALA A 81 -3.29 3.32 15.65
N HIS A 82 -2.32 3.00 16.51
CA HIS A 82 -1.20 3.91 16.80
C HIS A 82 -0.31 4.20 15.57
N ALA A 83 -0.81 3.87 14.37
CA ALA A 83 -0.23 4.00 13.04
C ALA A 83 1.27 3.68 13.09
N SER A 84 1.57 2.58 13.79
CA SER A 84 2.90 2.02 13.83
C SER A 84 3.18 1.39 12.48
N TRP A 85 4.45 1.24 12.12
CA TRP A 85 4.84 0.62 10.86
C TRP A 85 4.26 -0.79 10.66
N ASN A 86 3.92 -1.49 11.75
CA ASN A 86 3.36 -2.83 11.71
C ASN A 86 1.88 -2.87 11.30
N ASP A 87 1.16 -1.74 11.38
CA ASP A 87 -0.26 -1.64 11.06
C ASP A 87 -0.52 -1.26 9.61
N LEU A 88 0.55 -0.89 8.88
CA LEU A 88 0.47 -0.43 7.50
C LEU A 88 0.38 -1.60 6.52
N ARG A 89 -0.62 -1.53 5.64
CA ARG A 89 -0.83 -2.50 4.56
C ARG A 89 -0.74 -1.80 3.20
N PRO A 90 -0.17 -2.42 2.16
CA PRO A 90 -0.19 -1.85 0.82
C PRO A 90 -1.62 -1.63 0.31
N MET A 91 -1.93 -0.41 -0.14
CA MET A 91 -3.23 -0.06 -0.72
C MET A 91 -3.60 -0.97 -1.90
N ARG A 92 -2.60 -1.44 -2.64
CA ARG A 92 -2.79 -2.33 -3.79
C ARG A 92 -3.40 -3.68 -3.39
N LEU A 93 -3.12 -4.19 -2.19
CA LEU A 93 -3.76 -5.40 -1.66
C LEU A 93 -5.23 -5.14 -1.28
N ALA A 94 -5.54 -3.95 -0.78
CA ALA A 94 -6.92 -3.55 -0.53
C ALA A 94 -7.74 -3.45 -1.82
N VAL A 95 -7.14 -2.95 -2.91
CA VAL A 95 -7.79 -2.96 -4.24
C VAL A 95 -8.03 -4.39 -4.73
N LEU A 96 -7.09 -5.31 -4.53
CA LEU A 96 -7.28 -6.72 -4.88
C LEU A 96 -8.45 -7.34 -4.09
N ALA A 97 -8.50 -7.12 -2.78
CA ALA A 97 -9.60 -7.60 -1.93
C ALA A 97 -10.95 -7.03 -2.37
N TRP A 98 -11.03 -5.71 -2.57
CA TRP A 98 -12.22 -5.02 -3.06
C TRP A 98 -12.67 -5.56 -4.43
N ALA A 99 -11.74 -5.70 -5.37
CA ALA A 99 -12.05 -6.17 -6.72
C ALA A 99 -12.66 -7.57 -6.69
N ARG A 100 -12.11 -8.48 -5.89
CA ARG A 100 -12.64 -9.86 -5.77
C ARG A 100 -13.98 -9.91 -5.04
N ALA A 101 -14.15 -9.12 -3.98
CA ALA A 101 -15.43 -9.02 -3.27
C ALA A 101 -16.56 -8.49 -4.17
N ASN A 102 -16.24 -7.65 -5.17
CA ASN A 102 -17.20 -7.01 -6.07
C ASN A 102 -17.24 -7.62 -7.48
N GLY A 103 -16.58 -8.76 -7.71
CA GLY A 103 -16.56 -9.42 -9.02
C GLY A 103 -15.89 -8.62 -10.14
N ILE A 104 -15.02 -7.66 -9.79
CA ILE A 104 -14.29 -6.84 -10.75
C ILE A 104 -13.11 -7.63 -11.32
N PRO A 105 -13.00 -7.77 -12.66
CA PRO A 105 -11.90 -8.48 -13.28
C PRO A 105 -10.61 -7.67 -13.11
N LEU A 106 -9.63 -8.24 -12.40
CA LEU A 106 -8.30 -7.68 -12.24
C LEU A 106 -7.29 -8.81 -12.44
N ARG A 107 -6.25 -8.59 -13.23
CA ARG A 107 -5.23 -9.61 -13.49
C ARG A 107 -4.15 -9.54 -12.40
N LEU A 108 -3.89 -10.68 -11.76
CA LEU A 108 -2.75 -10.84 -10.86
C LEU A 108 -1.72 -11.75 -11.56
N SER A 109 -0.68 -11.16 -12.13
CA SER A 109 0.39 -11.89 -12.83
C SER A 109 1.67 -12.03 -12.01
N ASP A 110 1.90 -11.15 -11.04
CA ASP A 110 3.04 -11.20 -10.13
C ASP A 110 2.58 -10.72 -8.74
N PRO A 111 2.83 -11.47 -7.66
CA PRO A 111 2.52 -11.00 -6.31
C PRO A 111 3.34 -9.78 -5.84
N GLU A 112 4.47 -9.49 -6.50
CA GLU A 112 5.31 -8.32 -6.20
C GLU A 112 4.91 -7.11 -7.03
N ASP A 113 4.46 -7.34 -8.27
CA ASP A 113 3.95 -6.31 -9.17
C ASP A 113 2.42 -6.38 -9.18
N LEU A 114 1.83 -5.85 -8.10
CA LEU A 114 0.39 -5.68 -7.95
C LEU A 114 -0.08 -4.56 -8.87
N ASP A 115 -0.05 -4.78 -10.19
CA ASP A 115 -0.45 -3.84 -11.22
C ASP A 115 -1.96 -3.57 -11.16
N VAL A 116 -2.33 -2.70 -10.22
CA VAL A 116 -3.69 -2.26 -9.95
C VAL A 116 -3.78 -0.76 -10.21
N ASP A 117 -4.84 -0.36 -10.89
CA ASP A 117 -5.08 1.03 -11.23
C ASP A 117 -5.62 1.81 -10.02
N LEU A 118 -4.72 2.33 -9.19
CA LEU A 118 -5.10 3.21 -8.08
C LEU A 118 -5.76 4.51 -8.55
N THR A 119 -5.55 4.92 -9.81
CA THR A 119 -6.12 6.18 -10.32
C THR A 119 -7.62 6.08 -10.56
N SER A 120 -8.09 4.93 -11.04
CA SER A 120 -9.53 4.73 -11.28
C SER A 120 -10.26 4.21 -10.04
N VAL A 121 -9.66 3.29 -9.28
CA VAL A 121 -10.39 2.56 -8.21
C VAL A 121 -9.88 2.80 -6.80
N GLY A 122 -8.77 3.51 -6.61
CA GLY A 122 -8.14 3.68 -5.30
C GLY A 122 -9.06 4.31 -4.25
N ILE A 123 -9.79 5.38 -4.59
CA ILE A 123 -10.71 6.04 -3.65
C ILE A 123 -11.88 5.12 -3.28
N VAL A 124 -12.46 4.43 -4.27
CA VAL A 124 -13.59 3.53 -4.04
C VAL A 124 -13.19 2.35 -3.15
N ALA A 125 -12.03 1.75 -3.42
CA ALA A 125 -11.49 0.68 -2.59
C ALA A 125 -11.18 1.19 -1.16
N LEU A 126 -10.63 2.40 -1.01
CA LEU A 126 -10.33 2.99 0.29
C LEU A 126 -11.60 3.22 1.11
N ASP A 127 -12.65 3.77 0.48
CA ASP A 127 -13.95 3.99 1.10
C ASP A 127 -14.61 2.66 1.48
N TRP A 128 -14.47 1.62 0.65
CA TRP A 128 -14.91 0.27 0.97
C TRP A 128 -14.20 -0.30 2.20
N VAL A 129 -12.87 -0.18 2.31
CA VAL A 129 -12.17 -0.59 3.54
C VAL A 129 -12.68 0.20 4.75
N GLY A 130 -12.83 1.52 4.60
CA GLY A 130 -13.36 2.40 5.65
C GLY A 130 -14.79 2.05 6.12
N ALA A 131 -15.56 1.33 5.30
CA ALA A 131 -16.89 0.81 5.65
C ALA A 131 -16.86 -0.49 6.48
N GLY A 132 -15.68 -0.97 6.89
CA GLY A 132 -15.52 -2.08 7.83
C GLY A 132 -15.03 -3.40 7.21
N HIS A 133 -14.52 -3.35 5.98
CA HIS A 133 -13.98 -4.53 5.27
C HIS A 133 -12.49 -4.80 5.57
N ASP A 134 -12.04 -4.47 6.79
CA ASP A 134 -10.65 -4.62 7.23
C ASP A 134 -10.21 -6.08 7.29
N THR A 135 -11.15 -7.01 7.54
CA THR A 135 -10.87 -8.44 7.70
C THR A 135 -10.48 -9.06 6.34
N GLU A 136 -11.15 -8.66 5.28
CA GLU A 136 -10.88 -9.08 3.91
C GLU A 136 -9.48 -8.63 3.48
N VAL A 137 -9.13 -7.37 3.76
CA VAL A 137 -7.79 -6.85 3.48
C VAL A 137 -6.73 -7.58 4.31
N GLU A 138 -7.00 -7.84 5.59
CA GLU A 138 -6.07 -8.59 6.46
C GLU A 138 -5.80 -10.00 5.94
N ARG A 139 -6.83 -10.72 5.45
CA ARG A 139 -6.64 -12.06 4.85
C ARG A 139 -5.70 -12.02 3.65
N VAL A 140 -5.92 -11.06 2.75
CA VAL A 140 -5.07 -10.88 1.56
C VAL A 140 -3.66 -10.46 1.96
N TRP A 141 -3.52 -9.58 2.94
CA TRP A 141 -2.23 -9.15 3.47
C TRP A 141 -1.43 -10.31 4.09
N ARG A 142 -2.07 -11.18 4.86
CA ARG A 142 -1.39 -12.38 5.43
C ARG A 142 -0.88 -13.30 4.33
N ALA A 143 -1.70 -13.61 3.33
CA ALA A 143 -1.29 -14.44 2.21
C ALA A 143 -0.11 -13.81 1.43
N TRP A 144 -0.14 -12.48 1.24
CA TRP A 144 0.97 -11.75 0.62
C TRP A 144 2.25 -11.81 1.47
N HIS A 145 2.11 -11.62 2.78
CA HIS A 145 3.22 -11.64 3.71
C HIS A 145 3.88 -13.02 3.80
N GLU A 146 3.08 -14.09 3.85
CA GLU A 146 3.57 -15.47 3.79
C GLU A 146 4.33 -15.76 2.48
N TYR A 147 3.81 -15.30 1.34
CA TYR A 147 4.52 -15.38 0.06
C TYR A 147 5.88 -14.66 0.13
N ARG A 148 5.93 -13.44 0.66
CA ARG A 148 7.19 -12.67 0.80
C ARG A 148 8.19 -13.41 1.68
N GLN A 149 7.75 -13.99 2.79
CA GLN A 149 8.61 -14.83 3.63
C GLN A 149 9.17 -16.05 2.88
N GLN A 150 8.37 -16.68 2.02
CA GLN A 150 8.85 -17.80 1.20
C GLN A 150 9.91 -17.37 0.18
N VAL A 151 9.75 -16.20 -0.44
CA VAL A 151 10.77 -15.62 -1.33
C VAL A 151 12.06 -15.33 -0.55
N ASP A 152 11.96 -14.70 0.61
CA ASP A 152 13.12 -14.38 1.45
C ASP A 152 13.86 -15.65 1.92
N LEU A 153 13.12 -16.69 2.30
CA LEU A 153 13.68 -18.00 2.67
C LEU A 153 14.40 -18.65 1.48
N LEU A 154 13.80 -18.61 0.30
CA LEU A 154 14.37 -19.15 -0.93
C LEU A 154 15.68 -18.41 -1.28
N GLN A 155 15.66 -17.08 -1.25
CA GLN A 155 16.85 -16.26 -1.48
C GLN A 155 17.94 -16.50 -0.42
N GLY A 156 17.57 -16.60 0.86
CA GLY A 156 18.51 -16.89 1.94
C GLY A 156 19.23 -18.24 1.74
N ARG A 157 18.48 -19.28 1.34
CA ARG A 157 19.05 -20.62 1.06
C ARG A 157 19.95 -20.65 -0.18
N THR A 158 19.71 -19.75 -1.12
CA THR A 158 20.39 -19.72 -2.44
C THR A 158 21.40 -18.59 -2.57
N ARG A 159 21.76 -17.92 -1.45
CA ARG A 159 22.66 -16.75 -1.43
C ARG A 159 22.20 -15.65 -2.41
N GLY A 160 20.89 -15.45 -2.51
CA GLY A 160 20.25 -14.47 -3.37
C GLY A 160 20.14 -14.87 -4.84
N ARG A 161 20.44 -16.13 -5.19
CA ARG A 161 20.40 -16.61 -6.59
C ARG A 161 19.58 -17.90 -6.71
N PRO A 162 18.26 -17.81 -6.49
CA PRO A 162 17.40 -18.96 -6.65
C PRO A 162 17.33 -19.39 -8.12
N ASP A 163 17.08 -20.68 -8.33
CA ASP A 163 16.76 -21.17 -9.66
C ASP A 163 15.47 -20.52 -10.17
N GLY A 164 15.42 -20.24 -11.47
CA GLY A 164 14.26 -19.58 -12.07
C GLY A 164 12.97 -20.38 -11.95
N SER A 165 13.06 -21.72 -11.98
CA SER A 165 11.90 -22.61 -11.82
C SER A 165 11.38 -22.63 -10.38
N ASP A 166 12.27 -22.62 -9.39
CA ASP A 166 11.89 -22.52 -7.97
C ASP A 166 11.19 -21.19 -7.68
N LEU A 167 11.74 -20.08 -8.17
CA LEU A 167 11.13 -18.77 -8.02
C LEU A 167 9.76 -18.70 -8.71
N ALA A 168 9.63 -19.25 -9.92
CA ALA A 168 8.37 -19.31 -10.64
C ALA A 168 7.32 -20.14 -9.89
N ALA A 169 7.71 -21.26 -9.28
CA ALA A 169 6.82 -22.09 -8.47
C ALA A 169 6.32 -21.34 -7.22
N VAL A 170 7.21 -20.64 -6.50
CA VAL A 170 6.84 -19.82 -5.34
C VAL A 170 5.90 -18.68 -5.75
N LYS A 171 6.17 -18.00 -6.87
CA LYS A 171 5.28 -16.97 -7.41
C LYS A 171 3.90 -17.52 -7.76
N ALA A 172 3.83 -18.64 -8.46
CA ALA A 172 2.55 -19.28 -8.82
C ALA A 172 1.74 -19.67 -7.57
N ALA A 173 2.38 -20.24 -6.56
CA ALA A 173 1.75 -20.56 -5.28
C ALA A 173 1.24 -19.30 -4.54
N GLY A 174 2.04 -18.22 -4.55
CA GLY A 174 1.66 -16.93 -3.99
C GLY A 174 0.42 -16.32 -4.66
N ILE A 175 0.36 -16.35 -6.00
CA ILE A 175 -0.82 -15.90 -6.76
C ILE A 175 -2.06 -16.70 -6.34
N ALA A 176 -1.95 -18.03 -6.30
CA ALA A 176 -3.06 -18.90 -5.92
C ALA A 176 -3.55 -18.62 -4.49
N ALA A 177 -2.63 -18.40 -3.54
CA ALA A 177 -2.97 -18.07 -2.16
C ALA A 177 -3.67 -16.71 -2.03
N LEU A 178 -3.18 -15.69 -2.74
CA LEU A 178 -3.80 -14.37 -2.78
C LEU A 178 -5.21 -14.41 -3.35
N GLU A 179 -5.40 -15.12 -4.48
CA GLU A 179 -6.73 -15.31 -5.08
C GLU A 179 -7.69 -16.04 -4.14
N ALA A 180 -7.23 -17.09 -3.46
CA ALA A 180 -8.04 -17.82 -2.49
C ALA A 180 -8.43 -16.94 -1.31
N ALA A 181 -7.48 -16.20 -0.74
CA ALA A 181 -7.72 -15.28 0.37
C ALA A 181 -8.73 -14.17 -0.01
N ALA A 182 -8.60 -13.61 -1.21
CA ALA A 182 -9.44 -12.52 -1.69
C ALA A 182 -10.87 -12.95 -2.06
N ARG A 183 -11.09 -14.23 -2.42
CA ARG A 183 -12.42 -14.78 -2.74
C ARG A 183 -13.12 -15.43 -1.55
N SER A 184 -12.43 -15.57 -0.43
CA SER A 184 -13.00 -16.20 0.75
C SER A 184 -14.09 -15.30 1.34
N VAL A 185 -15.32 -15.81 1.41
CA VAL A 185 -16.46 -15.15 2.06
C VAL A 185 -16.41 -15.45 3.55
N THR A 186 -16.68 -14.44 4.38
CA THR A 186 -16.82 -14.58 5.83
C THR A 186 -18.27 -14.88 6.20
#